data_AF-A0A8H8D1U2-F1
#
_entry.id   AF-A0A8H8D1U2-F1
#
_cell.length_a   1.000
_cell.length_b   1.000
_cell.length_c   1.000
_cell.angle_alpha   90.00
_cell.angle_beta   90.00
_cell.angle_gamma   90.00
#
_symmetry.space_group_name_H-M   'P 1'
#
loop_
_entity.id
_entity.type
_entity.pdbx_description
1 polymer ?
#
loop_
_entity_poly.entity_id
_entity_poly.type
_entity_poly.pdbx_seq_one_letter_code
_entity_poly.pdbx_strand_id
1 'polypeptide(L)'
;MGIYGANLGDINEATNVLPLRSDIHKCFDNRWFVIVTKTAGTEVSTPAALHSQFVTHILSTEMAQYWPTYHNTLVQHLQVDCRPYLFARFVWAVLLHVKPFINSGIPRHIIRLQMTSNEGQSVLKRKAELLTGAVLKKSYGGIESGVSNDASVDGGFWEDAMYE
;
A
#
# COMPACT_ATOMS: atom_id res chain seq x y z
N MET A 1 -3.77 17.04 -19.16
CA MET A 1 -3.13 15.85 -18.57
C MET A 1 -2.19 16.36 -17.49
N GLY A 2 -2.56 16.20 -16.21
CA GLY A 2 -1.78 16.75 -15.09
C GLY A 2 -0.60 15.85 -14.76
N ILE A 3 0.61 16.41 -14.69
CA ILE A 3 1.81 15.70 -14.28
C ILE A 3 1.72 15.45 -12.77
N TYR A 4 1.78 14.19 -12.35
CA TYR A 4 1.87 13.82 -10.94
C TYR A 4 3.15 14.43 -10.35
N GLY A 5 3.01 15.27 -9.32
CA GLY A 5 4.15 15.91 -8.64
C GLY A 5 4.61 17.26 -9.21
N ALA A 6 3.89 17.87 -10.18
CA ALA A 6 4.25 19.20 -10.68
C ALA A 6 3.90 20.36 -9.72
N ASN A 7 3.08 20.11 -8.70
CA ASN A 7 2.75 21.02 -7.60
C ASN A 7 2.59 20.19 -6.33
N LEU A 8 3.71 19.77 -5.72
CA LEU A 8 3.67 18.86 -4.56
C LEU A 8 3.07 19.46 -3.29
N GLY A 9 2.79 20.77 -3.27
CA GLY A 9 2.24 21.46 -2.10
C GLY A 9 3.13 21.32 -0.86
N ASP A 10 2.70 21.89 0.25
CA ASP A 10 3.24 21.56 1.56
C ASP A 10 2.45 20.39 2.18
N ILE A 11 3.03 19.69 3.16
CA ILE A 11 2.31 18.66 3.93
C ILE A 11 1.05 19.23 4.60
N ASN A 12 1.05 20.53 4.91
CA ASN A 12 -0.04 21.26 5.56
C ASN A 12 -1.10 21.80 4.59
N GLU A 13 -1.07 21.40 3.31
CA GLU A 13 -2.06 21.83 2.32
C GLU A 13 -3.47 21.36 2.69
N ALA A 14 -4.48 22.22 2.48
CA ALA A 14 -5.87 21.88 2.80
C ALA A 14 -6.39 20.67 2.01
N THR A 15 -5.80 20.37 0.84
CA THR A 15 -6.11 19.19 0.03
C THR A 15 -5.66 17.87 0.67
N ASN A 16 -4.74 17.92 1.64
CA ASN A 16 -4.31 16.79 2.46
C ASN A 16 -5.19 16.59 3.70
N VAL A 17 -6.19 17.46 3.93
CA VAL A 17 -7.12 17.36 5.05
C VAL A 17 -8.40 16.68 4.59
N LEU A 18 -8.75 15.58 5.25
CA LEU A 18 -9.99 14.85 5.01
C LEU A 18 -10.94 15.01 6.20
N PRO A 19 -12.01 15.82 6.10
CA PRO A 19 -12.99 15.95 7.18
C PRO A 19 -13.79 14.65 7.30
N LEU A 20 -13.55 13.93 8.39
CA LEU A 20 -14.27 12.71 8.73
C LEU A 20 -15.18 12.94 9.93
N ARG A 21 -16.28 12.18 10.00
CA ARG A 21 -17.12 12.14 11.19
C ARG A 21 -16.31 11.63 12.37
N SER A 22 -16.54 12.20 13.55
CA SER A 22 -15.73 11.96 14.76
C SER A 22 -15.77 10.51 15.25
N ASP A 23 -16.74 9.70 14.84
CA ASP A 23 -16.82 8.27 15.16
C ASP A 23 -16.00 7.39 14.19
N ILE A 24 -15.78 7.82 12.94
CA ILE A 24 -15.07 7.03 11.92
C ILE A 24 -13.59 7.39 11.74
N HIS A 25 -13.16 8.58 12.20
CA HIS A 25 -11.77 9.01 12.02
C HIS A 25 -10.77 8.03 12.67
N LYS A 26 -11.06 7.51 13.86
CA LYS A 26 -10.21 6.50 14.52
C LYS A 26 -10.03 5.24 13.68
N CYS A 27 -11.10 4.77 13.06
CA CYS A 27 -11.06 3.60 12.18
C CYS A 27 -10.20 3.88 10.93
N PHE A 28 -10.27 5.11 10.40
CA PHE A 28 -9.44 5.55 9.28
C PHE A 28 -7.97 5.68 9.69
N ASP A 29 -7.68 6.27 10.85
CA ASP A 29 -6.33 6.49 11.38
C ASP A 29 -5.64 5.17 11.71
N ASN A 30 -6.38 4.23 12.31
CA ASN A 30 -5.94 2.86 12.57
C ASN A 30 -5.79 2.01 11.30
N ARG A 31 -6.12 2.56 10.13
CA ARG A 31 -6.03 1.89 8.81
C ARG A 31 -6.96 0.67 8.72
N TRP A 32 -8.08 0.68 9.44
CA TRP A 32 -9.04 -0.42 9.39
C TRP A 32 -9.83 -0.46 8.07
N PHE A 33 -9.95 0.70 7.42
CA PHE A 33 -10.47 0.83 6.07
C PHE A 33 -9.69 1.89 5.29
N VAL A 34 -9.83 1.85 3.97
CA VAL A 34 -9.24 2.81 3.04
C VAL A 34 -10.32 3.37 2.14
N ILE A 35 -10.07 4.55 1.59
CA ILE A 35 -10.89 5.13 0.51
C ILE A 35 -10.05 5.12 -0.75
N VAL A 36 -10.54 4.49 -1.80
CA VAL A 36 -9.81 4.33 -3.07
C VAL A 36 -10.63 4.87 -4.24
N THR A 37 -9.94 5.32 -5.27
CA THR A 37 -10.59 5.71 -6.53
C THR A 37 -10.90 4.48 -7.37
N LYS A 38 -12.15 4.37 -7.82
CA LYS A 38 -12.62 3.40 -8.81
C LYS A 38 -13.00 4.16 -10.08
N THR A 39 -12.52 3.67 -11.22
CA THR A 39 -13.00 4.14 -12.52
C THR A 39 -14.37 3.53 -12.77
N ALA A 40 -15.39 4.35 -13.02
CA ALA A 40 -16.67 3.85 -13.48
C ALA A 40 -16.46 3.07 -14.79
N GLY A 41 -17.04 1.86 -14.87
CA GLY A 41 -16.80 0.92 -15.96
C GLY A 41 -17.13 1.52 -17.33
N THR A 42 -16.27 1.22 -18.29
CA THR A 42 -16.40 1.50 -19.72
C THR A 42 -17.54 0.67 -20.31
N GLU A 43 -18.78 1.04 -20.04
CA GLU A 43 -19.96 0.52 -20.73
C GLU A 43 -20.58 1.71 -21.49
N VAL A 44 -20.28 1.76 -22.79
CA VAL A 44 -20.78 2.71 -23.80
C VAL A 44 -20.14 4.10 -23.80
N SER A 45 -19.33 4.31 -24.84
CA SER A 45 -18.67 5.54 -25.24
C SER A 45 -19.57 6.77 -25.22
N THR A 46 -19.38 7.63 -24.22
CA THR A 46 -19.54 9.08 -24.38
C THR A 46 -18.27 9.76 -23.86
N PRO A 47 -17.69 10.76 -24.56
CA PRO A 47 -16.45 11.42 -24.16
C PRO A 47 -16.65 12.42 -23.01
N ALA A 48 -17.73 12.31 -22.24
CA ALA A 48 -18.04 13.17 -21.12
C ALA A 48 -17.51 12.53 -19.82
N ALA A 49 -16.32 12.99 -19.40
CA ALA A 49 -15.73 12.84 -18.07
C ALA A 49 -15.80 11.43 -17.44
N LEU A 50 -14.68 10.71 -17.46
CA LEU A 50 -14.40 9.61 -16.51
C LEU A 50 -14.49 10.16 -15.07
N HIS A 51 -15.69 10.16 -14.49
CA HIS A 51 -15.88 10.53 -13.10
C HIS A 51 -15.26 9.42 -12.24
N SER A 52 -14.08 9.68 -11.70
CA SER A 52 -13.46 8.81 -10.69
C SER A 52 -14.36 8.83 -9.47
N GLN A 53 -14.89 7.66 -9.10
CA GLN A 53 -15.71 7.51 -7.90
C GLN A 53 -14.81 7.09 -6.74
N PHE A 54 -15.10 7.56 -5.53
CA PHE A 54 -14.41 7.08 -4.34
C PHE A 54 -15.26 6.01 -3.67
N VAL A 55 -14.61 4.91 -3.27
CA VAL A 55 -15.26 3.81 -2.55
C VAL A 55 -14.47 3.44 -1.31
N THR A 56 -15.16 2.99 -0.28
CA THR A 56 -14.55 2.42 0.93
C THR A 56 -14.15 0.96 0.72
N HIS A 57 -13.00 0.55 1.24
CA HIS A 57 -12.65 -0.86 1.41
C HIS A 57 -12.21 -1.11 2.85
N ILE A 58 -12.89 -2.02 3.52
CA ILE A 58 -12.49 -2.51 4.84
C ILE A 58 -11.32 -3.48 4.66
N LEU A 59 -10.29 -3.35 5.50
CA LEU A 59 -9.08 -4.19 5.47
C LEU A 59 -8.94 -5.04 6.73
N SER A 60 -9.51 -4.58 7.84
CA SER A 60 -9.33 -5.13 9.17
C SER A 60 -10.52 -6.02 9.59
N THR A 61 -10.20 -7.12 10.27
CA THR A 61 -11.20 -8.04 10.83
C THR A 61 -11.95 -7.42 12.02
N GLU A 62 -11.35 -6.45 12.69
CA GLU A 62 -11.94 -5.66 13.77
C GLU A 62 -13.14 -4.84 13.30
N MET A 63 -13.25 -4.57 12.00
CA MET A 63 -14.40 -3.95 11.36
C MET A 63 -15.29 -4.92 10.58
N ALA A 64 -15.17 -6.24 10.78
CA ALA A 64 -15.91 -7.24 10.00
C ALA A 64 -17.44 -7.02 10.01
N GLN A 65 -18.00 -6.55 11.13
CA GLN A 65 -19.43 -6.25 11.24
C GLN A 65 -19.91 -5.13 10.30
N TYR A 66 -19.00 -4.23 9.91
CA TYR A 66 -19.29 -3.12 9.00
C TYR A 66 -19.15 -3.53 7.53
N TRP A 67 -18.53 -4.68 7.25
CA TRP A 67 -18.27 -5.15 5.90
C TRP A 67 -19.51 -5.18 5.01
N PRO A 68 -20.66 -5.76 5.42
CA PRO A 68 -21.82 -5.89 4.54
C PRO A 68 -22.41 -4.54 4.10
N THR A 69 -22.24 -3.49 4.91
CA THR A 69 -22.87 -2.19 4.69
C THR A 69 -21.91 -1.16 4.10
N TYR A 70 -20.64 -1.22 4.50
CA TYR A 70 -19.65 -0.17 4.22
C TYR A 70 -18.50 -0.64 3.34
N HIS A 71 -18.47 -1.90 2.89
CA HIS A 71 -17.47 -2.33 1.91
C HIS A 71 -17.92 -2.01 0.48
N ASN A 72 -17.02 -1.44 -0.33
CA ASN A 72 -17.25 -1.03 -1.72
C ASN A 72 -18.46 -0.07 -1.85
N THR A 73 -18.67 0.77 -0.85
CA THR A 73 -19.74 1.78 -0.81
C THR A 73 -19.20 3.12 -1.29
N LEU A 74 -20.00 3.86 -2.07
CA LEU A 74 -19.62 5.17 -2.59
C LEU A 74 -19.45 6.17 -1.46
N VAL A 75 -18.32 6.88 -1.48
CA VAL A 75 -18.05 8.01 -0.59
C VAL A 75 -18.50 9.28 -1.27
N GLN A 76 -19.42 9.98 -0.62
CA GLN A 76 -19.97 11.24 -1.10
C GLN A 76 -19.13 12.41 -0.56
N HIS A 77 -19.22 13.56 -1.23
CA HIS A 77 -18.65 14.84 -0.77
C HIS A 77 -17.11 14.89 -0.66
N LEU A 78 -16.40 14.02 -1.38
CA LEU A 78 -14.95 14.13 -1.52
C LEU A 78 -14.57 15.03 -2.69
N GLN A 79 -13.59 15.90 -2.45
CA GLN A 79 -12.98 16.72 -3.49
C GLN A 79 -11.99 15.88 -4.31
N VAL A 80 -11.84 16.17 -5.60
CA VAL A 80 -10.93 15.41 -6.48
C VAL A 80 -9.47 15.58 -6.04
N ASP A 81 -9.15 16.71 -5.43
CA ASP A 81 -7.78 17.08 -5.03
C ASP A 81 -7.24 16.27 -3.85
N CYS A 82 -8.09 15.58 -3.07
CA CYS A 82 -7.64 14.70 -1.99
C CYS A 82 -7.09 13.34 -2.48
N ARG A 83 -7.10 13.11 -3.80
CA ARG A 83 -6.67 11.84 -4.41
C ARG A 83 -5.23 11.44 -4.05
N PRO A 84 -4.21 12.33 -4.11
CA PRO A 84 -2.85 11.96 -3.74
C PRO A 84 -2.76 11.54 -2.26
N TYR A 85 -3.42 12.28 -1.37
CA TYR A 85 -3.50 11.96 0.05
C TYR A 85 -4.15 10.59 0.30
N LEU A 86 -5.31 10.34 -0.30
CA LEU A 86 -6.00 9.05 -0.18
C LEU A 86 -5.18 7.90 -0.76
N PHE A 87 -4.46 8.13 -1.86
CA PHE A 87 -3.55 7.13 -2.42
C PHE A 87 -2.39 6.83 -1.47
N ALA A 88 -1.77 7.85 -0.87
CA ALA A 88 -0.73 7.65 0.13
C ALA A 88 -1.24 6.87 1.35
N ARG A 89 -2.44 7.20 1.86
CA ARG A 89 -3.10 6.46 2.95
C ARG A 89 -3.38 5.00 2.57
N PHE A 90 -3.84 4.76 1.34
CA PHE A 90 -4.05 3.41 0.82
C PHE A 90 -2.75 2.60 0.77
N VAL A 91 -1.70 3.17 0.18
CA VAL A 91 -0.38 2.51 0.09
C VAL A 91 0.14 2.19 1.49
N TRP A 92 0.07 3.14 2.42
CA TRP A 92 0.51 2.93 3.79
C TRP A 92 -0.27 1.80 4.48
N ALA A 93 -1.60 1.78 4.34
CA ALA A 93 -2.43 0.72 4.90
C ALA A 93 -2.04 -0.67 4.35
N VAL A 94 -1.86 -0.79 3.03
CA VAL A 94 -1.50 -2.06 2.38
C VAL A 94 -0.10 -2.53 2.76
N LEU A 95 0.89 -1.63 2.83
CA LEU A 95 2.27 -1.98 3.13
C LEU A 95 2.43 -2.67 4.49
N LEU A 96 1.62 -2.28 5.48
CA LEU A 96 1.61 -2.93 6.81
C LEU A 96 1.14 -4.39 6.75
N HIS A 97 0.35 -4.77 5.75
CA HIS A 97 -0.14 -6.14 5.57
C HIS A 97 0.79 -7.02 4.71
N VAL A 98 1.81 -6.45 4.07
CA VAL A 98 2.72 -7.20 3.18
C VAL A 98 3.50 -8.27 3.95
N LYS A 99 4.09 -7.94 5.11
CA LYS A 99 4.86 -8.90 5.91
C LYS A 99 3.99 -10.06 6.41
N PRO A 100 2.82 -9.83 7.05
CA PRO A 100 1.89 -10.91 7.38
C PRO A 100 1.45 -11.75 6.17
N PHE A 101 1.19 -11.09 5.03
CA PHE A 101 0.77 -11.76 3.79
C PHE A 101 1.83 -12.71 3.23
N ILE A 102 3.10 -12.30 3.23
CA ILE A 102 4.23 -13.13 2.78
C ILE A 102 4.46 -14.29 3.77
N ASN A 103 4.30 -14.04 5.06
CA ASN A 103 4.60 -15.00 6.14
C ASN A 103 3.42 -15.91 6.50
N SER A 104 2.33 -15.91 5.73
CA SER A 104 1.11 -16.67 6.05
C SER A 104 1.24 -18.19 5.89
N GLY A 105 2.44 -18.72 5.62
CA GLY A 105 2.70 -20.15 5.41
C GLY A 105 2.29 -20.69 4.03
N ILE A 106 1.63 -19.88 3.19
CA ILE A 106 1.15 -20.29 1.87
C ILE A 106 2.28 -20.11 0.85
N PRO A 107 2.58 -21.10 -0.02
CA PRO A 107 3.55 -20.94 -1.10
C PRO A 107 3.19 -19.80 -2.06
N ARG A 108 4.20 -19.05 -2.53
CA ARG A 108 4.00 -17.87 -3.40
C ARG A 108 5.03 -17.81 -4.51
N HIS A 109 4.58 -17.37 -5.68
CA HIS A 109 5.46 -16.96 -6.77
C HIS A 109 6.00 -15.56 -6.44
N ILE A 110 7.31 -15.48 -6.18
CA ILE A 110 7.99 -14.23 -5.84
C ILE A 110 8.90 -13.83 -7.01
N ILE A 111 8.88 -12.54 -7.31
CA ILE A 111 9.82 -11.92 -8.25
C ILE A 111 10.74 -11.03 -7.44
N ARG A 112 12.03 -11.40 -7.37
CA ARG A 112 13.07 -10.59 -6.76
C ARG A 112 13.79 -9.78 -7.83
N LEU A 113 13.99 -8.51 -7.53
CA LEU A 113 14.74 -7.57 -8.35
C LEU A 113 16.02 -7.24 -7.59
N GLN A 114 17.17 -7.45 -8.23
CA GLN A 114 18.47 -7.09 -7.68
C GLN A 114 19.16 -6.16 -8.68
N MET A 115 19.56 -4.98 -8.21
CA MET A 115 20.35 -4.05 -9.00
C MET A 115 21.82 -4.33 -8.71
N THR A 116 22.59 -4.68 -9.73
CA THR A 116 24.05 -4.80 -9.65
C THR A 116 24.65 -3.68 -10.45
N SER A 117 25.42 -2.80 -9.79
CA SER A 117 26.14 -1.71 -10.45
C SER A 117 27.62 -2.07 -10.51
N ASN A 118 28.10 -2.38 -11.71
CA ASN A 118 29.52 -2.54 -11.97
C ASN A 118 29.94 -1.47 -12.97
N GLU A 119 30.98 -0.70 -12.64
CA GLU A 119 31.71 0.18 -13.57
C GLU A 119 30.83 1.07 -14.47
N GLY A 120 29.82 1.72 -13.88
CA GLY A 120 28.95 2.69 -14.58
C GLY A 120 27.77 2.07 -15.34
N GLN A 121 27.63 0.74 -15.35
CA GLN A 121 26.46 0.06 -15.89
C GLN A 121 25.65 -0.60 -14.77
N SER A 122 24.43 -0.13 -14.59
CA SER A 122 23.47 -0.76 -13.68
C SER A 122 22.64 -1.81 -14.42
N VAL A 123 22.77 -3.07 -14.01
CA VAL A 123 22.00 -4.18 -14.56
C VAL A 123 20.94 -4.62 -13.55
N LEU A 124 19.67 -4.63 -13.98
CA LEU A 124 18.55 -5.14 -13.19
C LEU A 124 18.40 -6.64 -13.42
N LYS A 125 18.75 -7.45 -12.43
CA LYS A 125 18.53 -8.90 -12.44
C LYS A 125 17.14 -9.22 -11.87
N ARG A 126 16.29 -9.85 -12.68
CA ARG A 126 14.97 -10.34 -12.28
C ARG A 126 15.01 -11.85 -12.08
N LYS A 127 14.62 -12.34 -10.91
CA LYS A 127 14.49 -13.77 -10.61
C LYS A 127 13.06 -14.07 -10.16
N ALA A 128 12.36 -14.92 -10.90
CA ALA A 128 11.02 -15.41 -10.54
C ALA A 128 11.11 -16.85 -10.03
N GLU A 129 10.51 -17.14 -8.89
CA GLU A 129 10.57 -18.47 -8.27
C GLU A 129 9.35 -18.74 -7.38
N LEU A 130 8.94 -20.01 -7.30
CA LEU A 130 7.94 -20.47 -6.34
C LEU A 130 8.64 -20.82 -5.03
N LEU A 131 8.28 -20.13 -3.95
CA LEU A 131 8.86 -20.35 -2.62
C LEU A 131 7.82 -20.96 -1.68
N THR A 132 8.24 -21.92 -0.86
CA THR A 132 7.40 -22.51 0.18
C THR A 132 7.22 -21.54 1.34
N GLY A 133 6.17 -21.71 2.14
CA GLY A 133 5.91 -20.87 3.31
C GLY A 133 7.05 -20.85 4.32
N ALA A 134 7.75 -21.98 4.51
CA ALA A 134 8.92 -22.06 5.39
C ALA A 134 10.10 -21.21 4.89
N VAL A 135 10.37 -21.23 3.57
CA VAL A 135 11.43 -20.42 2.96
C VAL A 135 11.08 -18.94 2.99
N LEU A 136 9.82 -18.60 2.72
CA LEU A 136 9.32 -17.22 2.82
C LEU A 136 9.45 -16.69 4.25
N LYS A 137 8.99 -17.45 5.25
CA LYS A 137 9.11 -17.07 6.66
C LYS A 137 10.56 -16.92 7.12
N LYS A 138 11.47 -17.79 6.65
CA LYS A 138 12.91 -17.63 6.92
C LYS A 138 13.49 -16.35 6.30
N SER A 139 13.06 -16.01 5.08
CA SER A 139 13.61 -14.87 4.31
C SER A 139 13.00 -13.52 4.70
N TYR A 140 11.75 -13.50 5.17
CA TYR A 140 10.96 -12.28 5.38
C TYR A 140 10.27 -12.22 6.76
N GLY A 141 10.49 -13.21 7.62
CA GLY A 141 9.90 -13.28 8.97
C GLY A 141 10.46 -12.25 9.95
N GLY A 142 11.72 -11.84 9.75
CA GLY A 142 12.50 -11.16 10.78
C GLY A 142 12.91 -12.17 11.85
N ILE A 143 14.19 -12.28 12.11
CA ILE A 143 14.73 -12.95 13.30
C ILE A 143 15.21 -11.79 14.18
N GLU A 144 14.63 -11.63 15.36
CA GLU A 144 15.33 -10.90 16.43
C GLU A 144 16.69 -11.58 16.60
N SER A 145 17.74 -10.80 16.40
CA SER A 145 19.14 -11.20 16.32
C SER A 145 19.59 -12.01 17.55
N GLY A 146 19.43 -13.32 17.47
CA GLY A 146 20.29 -14.26 18.18
C GLY A 146 21.60 -14.37 17.41
N VAL A 147 22.66 -13.76 17.95
CA VAL A 147 24.02 -13.78 17.43
C VAL A 147 24.43 -15.20 17.01
N SER A 148 24.75 -15.37 15.73
CA SER A 148 25.73 -16.36 15.29
C SER A 148 26.53 -15.74 14.16
N ASN A 149 27.80 -15.45 14.46
CA ASN A 149 28.79 -15.02 13.49
C ASN A 149 28.92 -16.09 12.39
N ASP A 150 28.45 -15.77 11.19
CA ASP A 150 29.17 -16.09 9.95
C ASP A 150 28.60 -15.29 8.77
N ALA A 151 29.50 -14.47 8.22
CA ALA A 151 29.53 -13.79 6.92
C ALA A 151 28.23 -13.46 6.15
N SER A 152 28.04 -12.14 5.98
CA SER A 152 27.62 -11.47 4.74
C SER A 152 26.25 -11.83 4.16
N VAL A 153 25.21 -11.07 4.53
CA VAL A 153 24.31 -10.35 3.59
C VAL A 153 23.73 -9.15 4.36
N ASP A 154 23.93 -7.94 3.84
CA ASP A 154 23.29 -6.70 4.33
C ASP A 154 21.76 -6.86 4.36
N GLY A 155 21.23 -7.04 5.55
CA GLY A 155 19.81 -7.11 5.85
C GLY A 155 19.40 -5.91 6.71
N GLY A 156 19.32 -4.73 6.09
CA GLY A 156 18.89 -3.50 6.76
C GLY A 156 18.25 -2.56 5.76
N PHE A 157 17.01 -2.83 5.34
CA PHE A 157 16.25 -1.92 4.46
C PHE A 157 14.86 -1.58 4.97
N TRP A 158 14.31 -2.33 5.94
CA TRP A 158 12.91 -2.17 6.34
C TRP A 158 12.69 -1.51 7.70
N GLU A 159 13.72 -1.32 8.52
CA GLU A 159 13.54 -0.85 9.90
C GLU A 159 13.70 0.67 10.07
N ASP A 160 14.45 1.35 9.19
CA ASP A 160 14.76 2.78 9.36
C ASP A 160 13.86 3.75 8.57
N ALA A 161 12.92 3.26 7.75
CA ALA A 161 12.14 4.12 6.83
C ALA A 161 10.69 4.39 7.25
N MET A 162 10.24 3.88 8.41
CA MET A 162 8.81 3.90 8.78
C MET A 162 8.53 4.46 10.18
N TYR A 163 9.54 5.00 10.86
CA TYR A 163 9.39 5.69 12.14
C TYR A 163 10.26 6.96 12.20
N GLU A 164 9.81 8.00 11.49
CA GLU A 164 9.99 9.39 11.90
C GLU A 164 8.65 10.12 11.74
#